data_AF-A0A0Q6Z1T4-F1
#
_entry.id   AF-A0A0Q6Z1T4-F1
#
_cell.length_a   1.000
_cell.length_b   1.000
_cell.length_c   1.000
_cell.angle_alpha   90.00
_cell.angle_beta   90.00
_cell.angle_gamma   90.00
#
_symmetry.space_group_name_H-M   'P 1'
#
loop_
_entity.id
_entity.type
_entity.pdbx_description
1 polymer ?
#
loop_
_entity_poly.entity_id
_entity_poly.type
_entity_poly.pdbx_seq_one_letter_code
_entity_poly.pdbx_strand_id
1 'polypeptide(L)' 'MSELLTLLHAGQAKEFYVEIANDDDSHHIIVGEFTHFDAAAEEYDRLTIGRPQMRVVMRHCAHIYRCYVPDRLRRPGVNL' A
#
# COMPACT_ATOMS: atom_id res chain seq x y z
N MET A 1 -30.56 -5.86 17.20
CA MET A 1 -29.20 -5.35 16.94
C MET A 1 -29.11 -4.99 15.45
N SER A 2 -29.92 -4.04 15.01
CA SER A 2 -29.65 -2.59 14.82
C SER A 2 -28.69 -2.29 13.67
N GLU A 3 -29.29 -2.04 12.49
CA GLU A 3 -28.67 -1.58 11.23
C GLU A 3 -27.76 -0.34 11.40
N LEU A 4 -27.91 0.37 12.51
CA LEU A 4 -27.07 1.50 12.94
C LEU A 4 -25.59 1.12 13.16
N LEU A 5 -25.30 -0.11 13.60
CA LEU A 5 -23.91 -0.60 13.76
C LEU A 5 -23.24 -0.89 12.41
N THR A 6 -24.04 -1.25 11.41
CA THR A 6 -23.59 -1.47 10.02
C THR A 6 -23.25 -0.14 9.34
N LEU A 7 -24.05 0.91 9.57
CA LEU A 7 -23.77 2.27 9.08
C LEU A 7 -22.56 2.91 9.75
N LEU A 8 -22.30 2.62 11.02
CA LEU A 8 -21.10 3.09 11.73
C LEU A 8 -19.81 2.44 11.19
N HIS A 9 -19.86 1.18 10.75
CA HIS A 9 -18.72 0.53 10.08
C HIS A 9 -18.55 0.98 8.61
N ALA A 10 -19.64 1.40 7.95
CA ALA A 10 -19.58 1.90 6.58
C ALA A 10 -18.89 3.28 6.43
N GLY A 11 -18.57 3.96 7.55
CA GLY A 11 -18.03 5.32 7.57
C GLY A 11 -16.62 5.47 8.11
N GLN A 12 -15.93 4.41 8.50
CA GLN A 12 -14.50 4.53 8.81
C GLN A 12 -13.75 4.73 7.50
N ALA A 13 -13.28 5.95 7.27
CA ALA A 13 -12.46 6.30 6.11
C ALA A 13 -11.40 5.22 5.94
N LYS A 14 -11.28 4.64 4.75
CA LYS A 14 -10.17 3.73 4.45
C LYS A 14 -8.92 4.57 4.46
N GLU A 15 -8.12 4.43 5.50
CA GLU A 15 -6.97 5.30 5.71
C GLU A 15 -5.70 4.70 5.11
N PHE A 16 -5.66 3.38 4.91
CA PHE A 16 -4.51 2.67 4.37
C PHE A 16 -4.71 2.28 2.92
N TYR A 17 -3.66 2.48 2.12
CA TYR A 17 -3.64 2.19 0.70
C TYR A 17 -2.43 1.31 0.38
N VAL A 18 -2.63 0.30 -0.45
CA VAL A 18 -1.53 -0.43 -1.10
C VAL A 18 -1.58 -0.08 -2.57
N GLU A 19 -0.45 0.37 -3.10
CA GLU A 19 -0.30 0.96 -4.42
C GLU A 19 0.82 0.28 -5.20
N ILE A 20 0.66 0.21 -6.51
CA ILE A 20 1.75 -0.09 -7.44
C ILE A 20 2.18 1.21 -8.09
N ALA A 21 3.46 1.54 -7.98
CA ALA A 21 4.05 2.71 -8.63
C ALA A 21 4.79 2.32 -9.91
N ASN A 22 4.74 3.22 -10.89
CA ASN A 22 5.56 3.10 -12.09
C ASN A 22 7.06 3.32 -11.78
N ASP A 23 7.92 3.04 -12.76
CA ASP A 23 9.38 2.98 -12.56
C ASP A 23 9.99 4.28 -11.99
N ASP A 24 9.48 5.44 -12.43
CA ASP A 24 9.97 6.76 -12.03
C ASP A 24 9.25 7.38 -10.81
N ASP A 25 8.33 6.64 -10.18
CA ASP A 25 7.52 7.09 -9.03
C ASP A 25 6.57 8.26 -9.30
N SER A 26 6.25 8.54 -10.57
CA SER A 26 5.36 9.66 -10.91
C SER A 26 3.88 9.29 -10.88
N HIS A 27 3.54 8.00 -11.02
CA HIS A 27 2.16 7.53 -11.08
C HIS A 27 1.96 6.28 -10.21
N HIS A 28 0.82 6.25 -9.53
CA HIS A 28 0.41 5.19 -8.62
C HIS A 28 -0.97 4.65 -9.01
N ILE A 29 -1.15 3.33 -8.90
CA ILE A 29 -2.45 2.66 -8.99
C ILE A 29 -2.73 2.02 -7.64
N ILE A 30 -3.85 2.38 -7.03
CA ILE A 30 -4.34 1.75 -5.80
C ILE A 30 -4.81 0.34 -6.15
N VAL A 31 -4.21 -0.66 -5.53
CA VAL A 31 -4.58 -2.09 -5.68
C VAL A 31 -5.38 -2.62 -4.50
N GLY A 32 -5.30 -1.94 -3.35
CA GLY A 32 -6.12 -2.25 -2.18
C GLY A 32 -6.30 -1.03 -1.27
N GLU A 33 -7.48 -0.94 -0.66
CA GLU A 33 -7.83 0.10 0.32
C GLU A 33 -8.32 -0.58 1.60
N PHE A 34 -7.81 -0.16 2.75
CA PHE A 34 -8.01 -0.85 4.03
C PHE A 34 -8.29 0.14 5.16
N THR A 35 -9.10 -0.29 6.11
CA THR A 35 -9.38 0.45 7.36
C THR A 35 -8.34 0.17 8.45
N HIS A 36 -7.64 -0.95 8.36
CA HIS A 36 -6.68 -1.39 9.39
C HIS A 36 -5.30 -1.64 8.80
N PHE A 37 -4.27 -1.32 9.60
CA PHE A 37 -2.87 -1.48 9.22
C PHE A 37 -2.54 -2.94 8.89
N ASP A 38 -2.97 -3.89 9.72
CA ASP A 38 -2.60 -5.31 9.57
C ASP A 38 -3.08 -5.89 8.23
N ALA A 39 -4.31 -5.58 7.82
CA ALA A 39 -4.85 -6.01 6.52
C ALA A 39 -4.09 -5.40 5.34
N ALA A 40 -3.70 -4.12 5.43
CA ALA A 40 -2.87 -3.49 4.41
C ALA A 40 -1.44 -4.07 4.37
N ALA A 41 -0.88 -4.40 5.53
CA ALA A 41 0.43 -5.02 5.64
C ALA A 41 0.43 -6.45 5.05
N GLU A 42 -0.61 -7.24 5.30
CA GLU A 42 -0.79 -8.56 4.70
C GLU A 42 -0.87 -8.48 3.17
N GLU A 43 -1.62 -7.52 2.62
CA GLU A 43 -1.71 -7.32 1.17
C GLU A 43 -0.37 -6.88 0.58
N TYR A 44 0.33 -5.95 1.24
CA TYR A 44 1.67 -5.54 0.83
C TYR A 44 2.65 -6.72 0.83
N ASP A 45 2.64 -7.55 1.88
CA ASP A 45 3.51 -8.71 1.99
C ASP A 45 3.16 -9.76 0.91
N ARG A 46 1.88 -9.98 0.64
CA ARG A 46 1.40 -10.85 -0.45
C ARG A 46 1.88 -10.40 -1.83
N LEU A 47 1.90 -9.10 -2.10
CA LEU A 47 2.36 -8.55 -3.38
C LEU A 47 3.89 -8.58 -3.51
N THR A 48 4.61 -8.45 -2.40
CA THR A 48 6.08 -8.31 -2.41
C THR A 48 6.82 -9.64 -2.22
N ILE A 49 6.17 -10.69 -1.72
CA ILE A 49 6.79 -12.02 -1.49
C ILE A 49 7.45 -12.60 -2.74
N GLY A 50 6.86 -12.37 -3.91
CA GLY A 50 7.38 -12.84 -5.20
C GLY A 50 8.49 -11.97 -5.79
N ARG A 51 8.92 -10.91 -5.07
CA ARG A 51 9.89 -9.91 -5.56
C ARG A 51 9.51 -9.38 -6.95
N PRO A 52 8.33 -8.74 -7.07
CA PRO A 52 7.82 -8.28 -8.36
C PRO A 52 8.77 -7.25 -8.97
N GLN A 53 8.71 -7.07 -10.29
CA GLN A 53 9.56 -6.09 -10.98
C GLN A 53 8.98 -4.68 -10.97
N MET A 54 7.96 -4.40 -10.16
CA MET A 54 7.35 -3.07 -9.99
C MET A 54 7.49 -2.62 -8.53
N ARG A 55 7.45 -1.30 -8.29
CA ARG A 55 7.47 -0.75 -6.94
C ARG A 55 6.09 -0.97 -6.30
N VAL A 56 6.08 -1.41 -5.04
CA VAL A 56 4.87 -1.55 -4.24
C VAL A 56 5.00 -0.64 -3.03
N VAL A 57 3.97 0.17 -2.76
CA VAL A 57 3.97 1.16 -1.69
C VAL A 57 2.76 0.93 -0.80
N MET A 58 2.96 0.93 0.51
CA MET A 58 1.88 0.98 1.49
C MET A 58 1.86 2.37 2.13
N ARG A 59 0.73 3.05 2.04
CA ARG A 59 0.51 4.40 2.58
C ARG A 59 -0.59 4.43 3.63
N HIS A 60 -0.54 5.44 4.48
CA HIS A 60 -1.65 5.93 5.28
C HIS A 60 -1.85 7.41 4.95
N CYS A 61 -2.97 7.75 4.32
CA CYS A 61 -3.15 9.07 3.71
C CYS A 61 -1.92 9.44 2.84
N ALA A 62 -1.19 10.52 3.17
CA ALA A 62 0.01 10.94 2.44
C ALA A 62 1.32 10.26 2.90
N HIS A 63 1.32 9.52 4.01
CA HIS A 63 2.54 8.96 4.62
C HIS A 63 2.85 7.56 4.07
N ILE A 64 4.10 7.32 3.66
CA ILE A 64 4.58 5.99 3.26
C ILE A 64 5.04 5.21 4.49
N TYR A 65 4.45 4.04 4.72
CA TYR A 65 4.84 3.12 5.79
C TYR A 65 5.82 2.06 5.31
N ARG A 66 5.58 1.50 4.12
CA ARG A 66 6.45 0.49 3.50
C ARG A 66 6.62 0.80 2.02
N CYS A 67 7.82 0.58 1.50
CA CYS A 67 8.14 0.77 0.10
C CYS A 67 9.06 -0.34 -0.37
N TYR A 68 8.56 -1.19 -1.27
CA TYR A 68 9.35 -2.22 -1.92
C TYR A 68 9.87 -1.64 -3.23
N VAL A 69 11.19 -1.53 -3.35
CA VAL A 69 11.86 -1.14 -4.60
C VAL A 69 12.57 -2.37 -5.18
N PRO A 70 12.22 -2.80 -6.41
CA PRO A 70 12.87 -3.93 -7.08
C PRO A 70 14.32 -3.60 -7.43
N ASP A 71 15.18 -4.62 -7.44
CA ASP A 71 16.62 -4.45 -7.60
C ASP A 71 17.01 -3.70 -8.89
N ARG A 72 16.27 -3.92 -9.99
CA ARG A 72 16.49 -3.20 -11.26
C ARG A 72 16.32 -1.68 -11.15
N LEU A 73 15.55 -1.19 -10.17
CA LEU A 73 15.31 0.23 -9.92
C LEU A 73 16.20 0.78 -8.79
N ARG A 74 16.90 -0.09 -8.04
CA ARG A 74 17.87 0.34 -7.03
C ARG A 74 19.09 0.88 -7.76
N ARG A 75 19.26 2.21 -7.73
CA ARG A 75 20.47 2.83 -8.28
C ARG A 75 21.68 2.39 -7.46
N PRO A 76 22.77 1.90 -8.07
CA PRO A 76 24.01 1.69 -7.35
C PRO A 76 24.52 3.04 -6.82
N GLY A 77 24.68 3.14 -5.49
CA GLY A 77 25.27 4.30 -4.84
C GLY A 77 24.32 5.28 -4.14
N VAL A 78 23.01 5.01 -4.09
CA VAL A 78 22.07 5.79 -3.27
C VAL A 78 21.47 4.88 -2.20
N ASN A 79 22.04 4.92 -1.00
CA ASN A 79 21.41 4.36 0.20
C ASN A 79 20.36 5.39 0.67
N LEU A 80 19.08 5.01 0.61
CA LEU A 80 18.01 5.68 1.36
C LEU A 80 17.86 5.00 2.71
#